data_AF-W8C4E1-F1
#
_entry.id   AF-W8C4E1-F1
#
_cell.length_a   1.000
_cell.length_b   1.000
_cell.length_c   1.000
_cell.angle_alpha   90.00
_cell.angle_beta   90.00
_cell.angle_gamma   90.00
#
_symmetry.space_group_name_H-M   'P 1'
#
loop_
_entity.id
_entity.type
_entity.pdbx_description
1 polymer ?
#
loop_
_entity_poly.entity_id
_entity_poly.type
_entity_poly.pdbx_seq_one_letter_code
_entity_poly.pdbx_strand_id
1 'polypeptide(L)'
;RPRWIGFGVMTIVGFCMLTAAPHFLYGPGEDALGLTVEFGGVADENATQEVLEQQRAKSLCRDRGNETACALEEGNFAPQAVFFLAEVISGVGGGLYYTLGVSYMDDNTKKSKTPALLSLSYFFHMLGPAIGYALASFCLRLYIAPQLQPVINNNDPRWLGAWWLGWLLLGSTLFLSGILFTMLPKELPRAKA
;
A
#
# COMPACT_ATOMS: atom_id res chain seq x y z
N ARG A 1 17.24 22.36 5.79
CA ARG A 1 17.27 21.00 5.21
C ARG A 1 16.49 20.00 6.08
N PRO A 2 16.72 19.84 7.39
CA PRO A 2 16.01 18.83 8.21
C PRO A 2 14.48 18.93 8.20
N ARG A 3 13.92 20.13 8.34
CA ARG A 3 12.47 20.34 8.28
C ARG A 3 11.84 19.97 6.93
N TRP A 4 12.58 20.16 5.83
CA TRP A 4 12.14 19.78 4.49
C TRP A 4 12.27 18.27 4.26
N ILE A 5 13.27 17.62 4.84
CA ILE A 5 13.36 16.15 4.89
C ILE A 5 12.15 15.60 5.65
N GLY A 6 11.88 16.14 6.84
CA GLY A 6 10.71 15.78 7.64
C GLY A 6 9.40 16.00 6.88
N PHE A 7 9.24 17.13 6.19
CA PHE A 7 8.08 17.37 5.32
C PHE A 7 7.96 16.30 4.21
N GLY A 8 9.06 15.95 3.54
CA GLY A 8 9.09 14.86 2.56
C GLY A 8 8.63 13.52 3.15
N VAL A 9 9.11 13.16 4.35
CA VAL A 9 8.65 11.94 5.04
C VAL A 9 7.16 12.01 5.37
N MET A 10 6.66 13.16 5.85
CA MET A 10 5.25 13.36 6.15
C MET A 10 4.37 13.28 4.90
N THR A 11 4.85 13.71 3.73
CA THR A 11 4.12 13.50 2.47
C THR A 11 4.04 12.02 2.10
N ILE A 12 5.07 11.21 2.39
CA ILE A 12 5.00 9.75 2.19
C ILE A 12 4.00 9.09 3.16
N VAL A 13 3.86 9.60 4.39
CA VAL A 13 2.77 9.16 5.30
C VAL A 13 1.41 9.44 4.66
N GLY A 14 1.23 10.63 4.07
CA GLY A 14 0.03 10.98 3.32
C GLY A 14 -0.26 10.00 2.17
N PHE A 15 0.77 9.63 1.41
CA PHE A 15 0.68 8.58 0.39
C PHE A 15 0.17 7.25 0.98
N CYS A 16 0.80 6.73 2.04
CA CYS A 16 0.37 5.46 2.65
C CYS A 16 -1.10 5.51 3.11
N MET A 17 -1.54 6.63 3.71
CA MET A 17 -2.93 6.78 4.15
C MET A 17 -3.90 6.87 2.98
N LEU A 18 -3.55 7.59 1.90
CA LEU A 18 -4.38 7.67 0.70
C LEU A 18 -4.49 6.33 -0.02
N THR A 19 -3.40 5.55 -0.07
CA THR A 19 -3.43 4.20 -0.65
C THR A 19 -4.31 3.26 0.20
N ALA A 20 -4.34 3.41 1.53
CA ALA A 20 -5.23 2.63 2.39
C ALA A 20 -6.70 3.10 2.36
N ALA A 21 -6.94 4.38 2.04
CA ALA A 21 -8.26 5.02 2.17
C ALA A 21 -9.40 4.35 1.38
N PRO A 22 -9.22 3.85 0.14
CA PRO A 22 -10.30 3.20 -0.60
C PRO A 22 -10.94 2.04 0.16
N HIS A 23 -10.16 1.26 0.92
CA HIS A 23 -10.73 0.18 1.72
C HIS A 23 -11.69 0.69 2.81
N PHE A 24 -11.38 1.82 3.45
CA PHE A 24 -12.24 2.41 4.48
C PHE A 24 -13.46 3.12 3.90
N LEU A 25 -13.34 3.68 2.70
CA LEU A 25 -14.42 4.42 2.04
C LEU A 25 -15.42 3.50 1.33
N TYR A 26 -14.93 2.46 0.66
CA TYR A 26 -15.74 1.54 -0.14
C TYR A 26 -15.94 0.18 0.51
N GLY A 27 -15.16 -0.15 1.54
CA GLY A 27 -15.22 -1.44 2.21
C GLY A 27 -14.52 -2.57 1.44
N PRO A 28 -14.68 -3.81 1.91
CA PRO A 28 -14.18 -5.02 1.23
C PRO A 28 -14.96 -5.41 -0.03
N GLY A 29 -16.16 -4.86 -0.24
CA GLY A 29 -17.07 -5.20 -1.34
C GLY A 29 -18.08 -6.30 -0.99
N GLU A 30 -19.24 -6.30 -1.64
CA GLU A 30 -20.33 -7.26 -1.35
C GLU A 30 -19.94 -8.71 -1.67
N ASP A 31 -19.19 -8.92 -2.76
CA ASP A 31 -18.69 -10.25 -3.14
C ASP A 31 -17.78 -10.86 -2.06
N ALA A 32 -16.94 -10.03 -1.43
CA ALA A 32 -16.09 -10.47 -0.33
C ALA A 32 -16.93 -10.74 0.92
N LEU A 33 -17.87 -9.85 1.26
CA LEU A 33 -18.75 -10.06 2.42
C LEU A 33 -19.56 -11.35 2.29
N GLY A 34 -20.11 -11.65 1.11
CA GLY A 34 -20.85 -12.89 0.85
C GLY A 34 -20.05 -14.18 1.07
N LEU A 35 -18.72 -14.11 1.18
CA LEU A 35 -17.83 -15.23 1.48
C LEU A 35 -17.52 -15.34 2.99
N THR A 36 -18.29 -14.70 3.86
CA THR A 36 -18.13 -14.75 5.31
C THR A 36 -19.37 -15.30 6.00
N VAL A 37 -19.18 -16.04 7.10
CA VAL A 37 -20.26 -16.70 7.85
C VAL A 37 -21.30 -15.69 8.33
N GLU A 38 -20.84 -14.52 8.75
CA GLU A 38 -21.68 -13.45 9.29
C GLU A 38 -22.68 -12.89 8.27
N PHE A 39 -22.36 -13.01 6.98
CA PHE A 39 -23.19 -12.56 5.86
C PHE A 39 -23.85 -13.74 5.13
N GLY A 40 -23.92 -14.92 5.76
CA GLY A 40 -24.59 -16.09 5.21
C GLY A 40 -23.77 -16.88 4.20
N GLY A 41 -22.45 -16.66 4.16
CA GLY A 41 -21.54 -17.46 3.35
C GLY A 41 -21.60 -18.93 3.76
N VAL A 42 -21.64 -19.81 2.76
CA VAL A 42 -21.60 -21.26 2.94
C VAL A 42 -20.33 -21.79 2.28
N ALA A 43 -19.61 -22.65 2.98
CA ALA A 43 -18.47 -23.35 2.39
C ALA A 43 -18.98 -24.37 1.36
N ASP A 44 -18.90 -23.99 0.09
CA ASP A 44 -19.20 -24.87 -1.04
C ASP A 44 -17.94 -25.00 -1.92
N GLU A 45 -17.42 -26.21 -2.02
CA GLU A 45 -16.22 -26.53 -2.80
C GLU A 45 -16.45 -26.37 -4.32
N ASN A 46 -17.70 -26.45 -4.79
CA ASN A 46 -18.04 -26.29 -6.21
C ASN A 46 -18.32 -24.83 -6.61
N ALA A 47 -18.62 -23.96 -5.63
CA ALA A 47 -18.97 -22.56 -5.89
C ALA A 47 -17.84 -21.77 -6.58
N THR A 48 -16.57 -22.16 -6.38
CA THR A 48 -15.44 -21.52 -7.07
C THR A 48 -15.52 -21.73 -8.57
N GLN A 49 -15.94 -22.92 -9.03
CA GLN A 49 -16.03 -23.23 -10.45
C GLN A 49 -17.22 -22.51 -11.10
N GLU A 50 -18.36 -22.42 -10.41
CA GLU A 50 -19.52 -21.65 -10.88
C GLU A 50 -19.22 -20.16 -11.04
N VAL A 51 -18.53 -19.55 -10.06
CA VAL A 51 -18.10 -18.14 -10.15
C VAL A 51 -17.14 -17.91 -11.31
N LEU A 52 -16.19 -18.82 -11.53
CA LEU A 52 -15.25 -18.75 -12.66
C LEU A 52 -15.96 -18.87 -14.01
N GLU A 53 -16.98 -19.73 -14.12
CA GLU A 53 -17.81 -19.87 -15.32
C GLU A 53 -18.66 -18.62 -15.58
N GLN A 54 -19.26 -18.02 -14.54
CA GLN A 54 -19.98 -16.75 -14.67
C GLN A 54 -19.07 -15.59 -15.09
N GLN A 55 -17.85 -15.50 -14.54
CA GLN A 55 -16.87 -14.50 -14.97
C GLN A 55 -16.45 -14.68 -16.43
N ARG A 56 -16.28 -15.94 -16.88
CA ARG A 56 -16.05 -16.24 -18.31
C ARG A 56 -17.25 -15.84 -19.17
N ALA A 57 -18.48 -16.09 -18.71
CA ALA A 57 -19.69 -15.67 -19.43
C ALA A 57 -19.79 -14.14 -19.55
N LYS A 58 -19.48 -13.38 -18.48
CA LYS A 58 -19.45 -11.90 -18.50
C LYS A 58 -18.40 -11.33 -19.47
N SER A 59 -17.24 -11.98 -19.63
CA SER A 59 -16.22 -11.55 -20.60
C SER A 59 -16.56 -11.92 -22.05
N LEU A 60 -17.52 -12.83 -22.26
CA LEU A 60 -17.98 -13.32 -23.56
C LEU A 60 -19.24 -12.58 -24.07
N CYS A 61 -19.44 -11.30 -23.73
CA CYS A 61 -20.45 -10.44 -24.35
C CYS A 61 -20.17 -10.25 -25.85
N ARG A 62 -20.40 -11.31 -26.63
CA ARG A 62 -20.42 -11.31 -28.08
C ARG A 62 -21.88 -11.30 -28.48
N ASP A 63 -22.33 -10.09 -28.78
CA ASP A 63 -23.65 -9.77 -29.34
C ASP A 63 -24.15 -10.85 -30.31
N ARG A 64 -25.14 -11.61 -29.84
CA ARG A 64 -26.03 -12.40 -30.68
C ARG A 64 -27.45 -12.18 -30.19
N GLY A 65 -27.98 -11.02 -30.55
CA GLY A 65 -29.40 -10.82 -30.88
C GLY A 65 -30.37 -11.53 -29.95
N ASN A 66 -30.47 -11.05 -28.71
CA ASN A 66 -31.73 -10.86 -28.00
C ASN A 66 -31.45 -10.21 -26.63
N GLU A 67 -32.37 -9.32 -26.28
CA GLU A 67 -32.36 -8.33 -25.19
C GLU A 67 -32.11 -8.91 -23.79
N THR A 68 -30.85 -9.26 -23.48
CA THR A 68 -30.39 -9.31 -22.10
C THR A 68 -29.48 -8.13 -21.90
N ALA A 69 -30.01 -7.10 -21.22
CA ALA A 69 -29.30 -5.90 -20.87
C ALA A 69 -27.96 -6.28 -20.25
N CYS A 70 -26.88 -6.08 -21.00
CA CYS A 70 -25.56 -5.97 -20.41
C CYS A 70 -25.67 -4.77 -19.47
N ALA A 71 -25.83 -5.03 -18.17
CA ALA A 71 -25.63 -4.02 -17.16
C ALA A 71 -24.14 -3.63 -17.27
N LEU A 72 -23.87 -2.63 -18.10
CA LEU A 72 -22.71 -1.77 -17.94
C LEU A 72 -22.93 -1.09 -16.59
N GLU A 73 -22.61 -1.79 -15.50
CA GLU A 73 -22.39 -1.10 -14.25
C GLU A 73 -21.28 -0.09 -14.53
N GLU A 74 -21.64 1.19 -14.50
CA GLU A 74 -20.68 2.28 -14.64
C GLU A 74 -19.67 2.13 -13.51
N GLY A 75 -18.50 1.57 -13.82
CA GLY A 75 -17.45 1.37 -12.84
C GLY A 75 -17.07 2.69 -12.19
N ASN A 76 -17.03 2.72 -10.87
CA ASN A 76 -16.61 3.91 -10.14
C ASN A 76 -15.09 4.15 -10.37
N PHE A 77 -14.73 5.25 -11.01
CA PHE A 77 -13.34 5.63 -11.26
C PHE A 77 -12.64 6.29 -10.05
N ALA A 78 -13.39 6.62 -9.00
CA ALA A 78 -12.85 7.35 -7.85
C ALA A 78 -11.69 6.63 -7.12
N PRO A 79 -11.72 5.29 -6.86
CA PRO A 79 -10.57 4.60 -6.27
C PRO A 79 -9.28 4.75 -7.10
N GLN A 80 -9.39 4.67 -8.43
CA GLN A 80 -8.29 4.80 -9.37
C GLN A 80 -7.72 6.21 -9.34
N ALA A 81 -8.59 7.23 -9.28
CA ALA A 81 -8.16 8.63 -9.11
C ALA A 81 -7.44 8.85 -7.77
N VAL A 82 -7.89 8.22 -6.68
CA VAL A 82 -7.22 8.27 -5.37
C VAL A 82 -5.83 7.64 -5.44
N PHE A 83 -5.68 6.46 -6.05
CA PHE A 83 -4.37 5.84 -6.23
C PHE A 83 -3.43 6.69 -7.10
N PHE A 84 -3.95 7.26 -8.19
CA PHE A 84 -3.17 8.16 -9.03
C PHE A 84 -2.64 9.37 -8.24
N LEU A 85 -3.51 10.02 -7.44
CA LEU A 85 -3.11 11.13 -6.60
C LEU A 85 -2.09 10.71 -5.53
N ALA A 86 -2.26 9.52 -4.95
CA ALA A 86 -1.33 8.95 -3.98
C ALA A 86 0.07 8.80 -4.61
N GLU A 87 0.18 8.25 -5.82
CA GLU A 87 1.45 8.11 -6.53
C GLU A 87 2.11 9.46 -6.86
N VAL A 88 1.33 10.48 -7.20
CA VAL A 88 1.86 11.85 -7.39
C VAL A 88 2.47 12.38 -6.09
N ILE A 89 1.80 12.19 -4.95
CA ILE A 89 2.30 12.59 -3.63
C ILE A 89 3.56 11.80 -3.26
N SER A 90 3.60 10.50 -3.59
CA SER A 90 4.78 9.65 -3.42
C SER A 90 5.99 10.20 -4.17
N GLY A 91 5.80 10.63 -5.43
CA GLY A 91 6.86 11.25 -6.23
C GLY A 91 7.45 12.52 -5.60
N VAL A 92 6.59 13.42 -5.11
CA VAL A 92 7.02 14.66 -4.43
C VAL A 92 7.77 14.34 -3.14
N GLY A 93 7.21 13.48 -2.30
CA GLY A 93 7.80 13.12 -1.01
C GLY A 93 9.12 12.37 -1.15
N GLY A 94 9.18 11.43 -2.09
CA GLY A 94 10.37 10.61 -2.35
C GLY A 94 11.53 11.45 -2.82
N GLY A 95 11.29 12.38 -3.75
CA GLY A 95 12.30 13.32 -4.22
C GLY A 95 12.86 14.20 -3.09
N LEU A 96 11.99 14.79 -2.28
CA LEU A 96 12.39 15.64 -1.15
C LEU A 96 13.20 14.87 -0.11
N TYR A 97 12.70 13.70 0.31
CA TYR A 97 13.36 12.86 1.31
C TYR A 97 14.74 12.41 0.83
N TYR A 98 14.83 11.84 -0.38
CA TYR A 98 16.05 11.23 -0.88
C TYR A 98 17.14 12.27 -1.16
N THR A 99 16.83 13.31 -1.93
CA THR A 99 17.82 14.33 -2.32
C THR A 99 18.31 15.13 -1.12
N LEU A 100 17.41 15.54 -0.22
CA LEU A 100 17.80 16.32 0.95
C LEU A 100 18.43 15.45 2.04
N GLY A 101 18.02 14.19 2.17
CA GLY A 101 18.58 13.24 3.13
C GLY A 101 20.04 12.91 2.85
N VAL A 102 20.36 12.57 1.60
CA VAL A 102 21.74 12.27 1.17
C VAL A 102 22.65 13.48 1.35
N SER A 103 22.20 14.67 0.91
CA SER A 103 23.00 15.89 1.07
C SER A 103 23.21 16.27 2.55
N TYR A 104 22.18 16.14 3.38
CA TYR A 104 22.30 16.37 4.82
C TYR A 104 23.33 15.43 5.47
N MET A 105 23.35 14.15 5.07
CA MET A 105 24.31 13.18 5.61
C MET A 105 25.75 13.49 5.17
N ASP A 106 25.98 13.92 3.93
CA ASP A 106 27.31 14.32 3.44
C ASP A 106 27.82 15.60 4.12
N ASP A 107 26.94 16.55 4.41
CA ASP A 107 27.27 17.81 5.08
C ASP A 107 27.56 17.61 6.57
N ASN A 108 26.94 16.63 7.23
CA ASN A 108 27.01 16.42 8.68
C ASN A 108 27.95 15.29 9.12
N THR A 109 28.64 14.66 8.19
CA THR A 109 29.56 13.54 8.46
C THR A 109 30.99 13.92 8.04
N LYS A 110 31.99 13.46 8.81
CA LYS A 110 33.40 13.58 8.40
C LYS A 110 33.61 12.88 7.06
N LYS A 111 34.32 13.54 6.13
CA LYS A 111 34.52 13.04 4.75
C LYS A 111 35.13 11.63 4.67
N SER A 112 35.92 11.20 5.67
CA SER A 112 36.46 9.84 5.76
C SER A 112 35.43 8.77 6.13
N LYS A 113 34.28 9.15 6.68
CA LYS A 113 33.19 8.26 7.12
C LYS A 113 31.95 8.34 6.24
N THR A 114 31.79 9.41 5.46
CA THR A 114 30.64 9.59 4.57
C THR A 114 30.43 8.42 3.60
N PRO A 115 31.47 7.88 2.91
CA PRO A 115 31.26 6.76 2.00
C PRO A 115 30.65 5.55 2.69
N ALA A 116 31.14 5.20 3.89
CA ALA A 116 30.63 4.07 4.65
C ALA A 116 29.16 4.25 5.09
N LEU A 117 28.78 5.46 5.54
CA LEU A 117 27.39 5.75 5.92
C LEU A 117 26.44 5.74 4.72
N LEU A 118 26.87 6.29 3.58
CA LEU A 118 26.11 6.22 2.33
C LEU A 118 25.93 4.77 1.88
N SER A 119 27.00 3.97 1.84
CA SER A 119 26.93 2.56 1.50
C SER A 119 25.96 1.79 2.39
N LEU A 120 25.96 2.07 3.69
CA LEU A 120 25.03 1.46 4.64
C LEU A 120 23.58 1.90 4.36
N SER A 121 23.35 3.19 4.07
CA SER A 121 22.02 3.70 3.70
C SER A 121 21.49 3.05 2.42
N TYR A 122 22.34 2.89 1.40
CA TYR A 122 21.97 2.21 0.15
C TYR A 122 21.70 0.72 0.35
N PHE A 123 22.47 0.05 1.21
CA PHE A 123 22.21 -1.33 1.57
C PHE A 123 20.81 -1.51 2.17
N PHE A 124 20.42 -0.68 3.14
CA PHE A 124 19.06 -0.73 3.71
C PHE A 124 17.99 -0.36 2.70
N HIS A 125 18.27 0.58 1.78
CA HIS A 125 17.36 0.89 0.69
C HIS A 125 17.10 -0.34 -0.19
N MET A 126 18.15 -1.08 -0.57
CA MET A 126 18.01 -2.31 -1.36
C MET A 126 17.37 -3.47 -0.59
N LEU A 127 17.43 -3.47 0.74
CA LEU A 127 16.72 -4.44 1.58
C LEU A 127 15.22 -4.11 1.69
N GLY A 128 14.84 -2.85 1.48
CA GLY A 128 13.47 -2.35 1.54
C GLY A 128 12.47 -3.22 0.76
N PRO A 129 12.70 -3.53 -0.53
CA PRO A 129 11.83 -4.41 -1.31
C PRO A 129 11.62 -5.80 -0.67
N ALA A 130 12.66 -6.43 -0.13
CA ALA A 130 12.52 -7.75 0.50
C ALA A 130 11.62 -7.69 1.75
N ILE A 131 11.82 -6.68 2.59
CA ILE A 131 10.98 -6.45 3.78
C ILE A 131 9.54 -6.10 3.37
N GLY A 132 9.38 -5.27 2.33
CA GLY A 132 8.08 -4.88 1.78
C GLY A 132 7.31 -6.08 1.24
N TYR A 133 7.94 -6.94 0.45
CA TYR A 133 7.31 -8.16 -0.05
C TYR A 133 6.96 -9.14 1.06
N ALA A 134 7.82 -9.28 2.08
CA ALA A 134 7.52 -10.12 3.24
C ALA A 134 6.30 -9.59 4.01
N LEU A 135 6.23 -8.28 4.26
CA LEU A 135 5.10 -7.63 4.91
C LEU A 135 3.82 -7.76 4.07
N ALA A 136 3.90 -7.50 2.76
CA ALA A 136 2.77 -7.66 1.85
C ALA A 136 2.27 -9.11 1.82
N SER A 137 3.19 -10.08 1.74
CA SER A 137 2.83 -11.51 1.80
C SER A 137 2.12 -11.86 3.11
N PHE A 138 2.59 -11.34 4.24
CA PHE A 138 1.93 -11.53 5.52
C PHE A 138 0.53 -10.92 5.55
N CYS A 139 0.38 -9.65 5.15
CA CYS A 139 -0.91 -8.96 5.13
C CYS A 139 -1.91 -9.63 4.17
N LEU A 140 -1.46 -10.12 3.01
CA LEU A 140 -2.31 -10.79 2.03
C LEU A 140 -2.80 -12.18 2.48
N ARG A 141 -2.14 -12.82 3.45
CA ARG A 141 -2.62 -14.06 4.08
C ARG A 141 -3.77 -13.85 5.05
N LEU A 142 -3.99 -12.62 5.52
CA LEU A 142 -5.14 -12.26 6.34
C LEU A 142 -6.29 -11.87 5.42
N TYR A 143 -7.52 -12.25 5.77
CA TYR A 143 -8.69 -11.92 4.96
C TYR A 143 -8.92 -10.40 4.91
N ILE A 144 -9.48 -9.88 3.81
CA ILE A 144 -9.66 -8.44 3.56
C ILE A 144 -10.39 -7.71 4.70
N ALA A 145 -11.30 -8.41 5.38
CA ALA A 145 -11.94 -8.02 6.63
C ALA A 145 -11.53 -8.99 7.75
N PRO A 146 -10.40 -8.76 8.45
CA PRO A 146 -9.87 -9.69 9.45
C PRO A 146 -10.79 -9.97 10.63
N GLN A 147 -11.78 -9.10 10.85
CA GLN A 147 -12.79 -9.21 11.89
C GLN A 147 -13.92 -10.19 11.56
N LEU A 148 -14.03 -10.64 10.32
CA LEU A 148 -15.06 -11.58 9.85
C LEU A 148 -14.46 -12.97 9.65
N GLN A 149 -15.32 -14.00 9.69
CA GLN A 149 -14.93 -15.39 9.50
C GLN A 149 -15.16 -15.82 8.05
N PRO A 150 -14.11 -15.92 7.21
CA PRO A 150 -14.25 -16.36 5.83
C PRO A 150 -14.60 -17.86 5.78
N VAL A 151 -15.48 -18.23 4.84
CA VAL A 151 -15.80 -19.65 4.55
C VAL A 151 -14.81 -20.29 3.57
N ILE A 152 -13.97 -19.46 2.95
CA ILE A 152 -12.91 -19.87 2.02
C ILE A 152 -11.52 -19.75 2.68
N ASN A 153 -10.53 -20.45 2.11
CA ASN A 153 -9.13 -20.35 2.52
C ASN A 153 -8.32 -19.48 1.54
N ASN A 154 -7.05 -19.21 1.90
CA ASN A 154 -6.15 -18.38 1.12
C ASN A 154 -5.60 -19.01 -0.17
N ASN A 155 -6.00 -20.24 -0.50
CA ASN A 155 -5.72 -20.88 -1.78
C ASN A 155 -6.88 -20.70 -2.78
N ASP A 156 -8.04 -20.23 -2.32
CA ASP A 156 -9.18 -19.94 -3.20
C ASP A 156 -8.88 -18.68 -4.04
N PRO A 157 -9.09 -18.68 -5.36
CA PRO A 157 -8.83 -17.52 -6.23
C PRO A 157 -9.70 -16.30 -5.90
N ARG A 158 -10.81 -16.47 -5.17
CA ARG A 158 -11.66 -15.38 -4.68
C ARG A 158 -11.13 -14.74 -3.40
N TRP A 159 -10.03 -15.27 -2.84
CA TRP A 159 -9.42 -14.72 -1.64
C TRP A 159 -8.86 -13.31 -1.88
N LEU A 160 -9.42 -12.34 -1.18
CA LEU A 160 -8.88 -11.00 -1.09
C LEU A 160 -8.16 -10.84 0.25
N GLY A 161 -6.87 -10.54 0.18
CA GLY A 161 -6.05 -10.30 1.35
C GLY A 161 -6.23 -8.89 1.93
N ALA A 162 -5.84 -8.67 3.19
CA ALA A 162 -5.85 -7.38 3.87
C ALA A 162 -4.72 -6.44 3.36
N TRP A 163 -4.74 -6.13 2.07
CA TRP A 163 -3.72 -5.33 1.38
C TRP A 163 -3.53 -3.93 1.96
N TRP A 164 -4.57 -3.35 2.57
CA TRP A 164 -4.56 -2.03 3.20
C TRP A 164 -3.76 -1.99 4.51
N LEU A 165 -3.63 -3.13 5.20
CA LEU A 165 -3.03 -3.21 6.54
C LEU A 165 -1.55 -2.83 6.53
N GLY A 166 -0.82 -3.28 5.51
CA GLY A 166 0.61 -2.98 5.35
C GLY A 166 0.88 -1.48 5.26
N TRP A 167 0.02 -0.75 4.56
CA TRP A 167 0.14 0.71 4.42
C TRP A 167 -0.04 1.45 5.74
N LEU A 168 -0.93 0.99 6.63
CA LEU A 168 -1.08 1.59 7.96
C LEU A 168 0.15 1.37 8.84
N LEU A 169 0.72 0.16 8.81
CA LEU A 169 1.93 -0.16 9.57
C LEU A 169 3.13 0.66 9.08
N LEU A 170 3.32 0.74 7.76
CA LEU A 170 4.36 1.55 7.14
C LEU A 170 4.15 3.04 7.42
N GLY A 171 2.93 3.54 7.23
CA GLY A 171 2.58 4.93 7.48
C GLY A 171 2.81 5.33 8.94
N SER A 172 2.45 4.47 9.90
CA SER A 172 2.69 4.72 11.33
C SER A 172 4.18 4.78 11.67
N THR A 173 4.97 3.85 11.11
CA THR A 173 6.43 3.81 11.30
C THR A 173 7.11 5.05 10.71
N LEU A 174 6.66 5.46 9.52
CA LEU A 174 7.15 6.66 8.85
C LEU A 174 6.71 7.94 9.55
N PHE A 175 5.51 7.99 10.13
CA PHE A 175 5.04 9.13 10.91
C PHE A 175 5.94 9.39 12.12
N LEU A 176 6.24 8.34 12.89
CA LEU A 176 7.18 8.43 14.02
C LEU A 176 8.57 8.88 13.55
N SER A 177 9.06 8.29 12.46
CA SER A 177 10.35 8.66 11.88
C SER A 177 10.37 10.12 11.39
N GLY A 178 9.29 10.57 10.76
CA GLY A 178 9.12 11.94 10.27
C GLY A 178 9.19 12.96 11.39
N ILE A 179 8.53 12.69 12.53
CA ILE A 179 8.63 13.53 13.73
C ILE A 179 10.10 13.63 14.18
N LEU A 180 10.81 12.50 14.28
CA LEU A 180 12.23 12.50 14.66
C LEU A 180 13.09 13.33 13.69
N PHE A 181 12.87 13.21 12.38
CA PHE A 181 13.57 14.01 11.38
C PHE A 181 13.29 15.52 11.51
N THR A 182 12.06 15.91 11.86
CA THR A 182 11.74 17.34 12.08
C THR A 182 12.41 17.94 13.31
N MET A 183 12.75 17.12 14.30
CA MET A 183 13.44 17.53 15.52
C MET A 183 14.97 17.66 15.36
N LEU A 184 15.54 17.18 14.25
CA LEU A 184 16.98 17.27 14.02
C LEU A 184 17.46 18.71 13.80
N PRO A 185 18.61 19.11 14.40
CA PRO A 185 19.20 20.41 14.17
C PRO A 185 19.74 20.54 12.74
N LYS A 186 19.92 21.77 12.25
CA LYS A 186 20.46 22.02 10.89
C LYS A 186 21.89 21.50 10.70
N GLU A 187 22.69 21.55 11.75
CA GLU A 187 24.05 21.03 11.80
C GLU A 187 24.22 20.23 13.09
N LEU A 188 24.79 19.03 12.98
CA LEU A 188 25.14 18.23 14.14
C LEU A 188 26.37 18.83 14.85
N PRO A 189 26.44 18.83 16.19
CA PRO A 189 27.54 19.44 16.95
C PRO A 189 28.94 18.96 16.53
N ARG A 190 29.03 17.75 15.99
CA ARG A 190 30.26 17.09 15.56
C ARG A 190 30.78 17.57 14.19
N ALA A 191 29.98 18.31 13.42
CA ALA A 191 30.40 18.91 12.16
C ALA A 191 31.22 20.21 12.38
N LYS A 192 31.12 20.83 13.57
CA LYS A 192 31.89 22.02 13.96
C LYS A 192 33.22 21.71 14.67
N ALA A 193 33.53 20.44 14.93
CA ALA A 193 34.65 19.99 15.76
C ALA A 193 35.69 19.16 14.99
#